data_AF-A0A3D3BL20-F1
#
_entry.id   AF-A0A3D3BL20-F1
#
_cell.length_a   1.000
_cell.length_b   1.000
_cell.length_c   1.000
_cell.angle_alpha   90.00
_cell.angle_beta   90.00
_cell.angle_gamma   90.00
#
_symmetry.space_group_name_H-M   'P 1'
#
loop_
_entity.id
_entity.type
_entity.pdbx_description
1 polymer ?
#
loop_
_entity_poly.entity_id
_entity_poly.type
_entity_poly.pdbx_seq_one_letter_code
_entity_poly.pdbx_strand_id
1 'polypeptide(L)'
;MRGPHDVGGLDFGPIDLEEHSLTFWELQIDAIRAVIGSKGIVSTHENRRTIEQFGHEIYDTLSYYERWTAALQRQMVDKGILTQDEIDKKVAQLRTRFQETGDLEGS
;
A
#
# COMPACT_ATOMS: atom_id res chain seq x y z
N MET A 1 7.44 -20.45 -12.96
CA MET A 1 8.09 -20.03 -11.70
C MET A 1 6.97 -19.72 -10.70
N ARG A 2 7.11 -20.10 -9.43
CA ARG A 2 6.10 -19.91 -8.38
C ARG A 2 5.95 -18.41 -8.06
N GLY A 3 4.74 -17.92 -7.79
CA GLY A 3 4.52 -16.53 -7.38
C GLY A 3 4.82 -16.32 -5.89
N PRO A 4 5.17 -15.10 -5.44
CA PRO A 4 5.57 -14.84 -4.04
C PRO A 4 4.46 -15.09 -3.02
N HIS A 5 3.19 -15.03 -3.43
CA HIS A 5 2.05 -15.33 -2.57
C HIS A 5 1.79 -16.84 -2.42
N ASP A 6 2.32 -17.65 -3.33
CA ASP A 6 2.12 -19.09 -3.34
C ASP A 6 3.21 -19.70 -2.46
N VAL A 7 2.94 -19.73 -1.16
CA VAL A 7 3.86 -20.25 -0.13
C VAL A 7 3.31 -21.47 0.61
N GLY A 8 2.10 -21.92 0.24
CA GLY A 8 1.44 -23.06 0.86
C GLY A 8 2.30 -24.32 0.82
N GLY A 9 2.42 -25.01 1.96
CA GLY A 9 3.20 -26.24 2.10
C GLY A 9 4.71 -26.05 2.26
N LEU A 10 5.21 -24.82 2.33
CA LEU A 10 6.59 -24.53 2.71
C LEU A 10 6.73 -24.37 4.24
N ASP A 11 7.90 -24.70 4.76
CA ASP A 11 8.24 -24.50 6.18
C ASP A 11 8.88 -23.12 6.38
N PHE A 12 8.25 -22.31 7.25
CA PHE A 12 8.72 -20.98 7.66
C PHE A 12 9.05 -20.92 9.14
N GLY A 13 9.07 -22.05 9.84
CA GLY A 13 9.26 -22.11 11.28
C GLY A 13 8.04 -21.65 12.09
N PRO A 14 8.23 -21.38 13.39
CA PRO A 14 7.15 -20.98 14.29
C PRO A 14 6.49 -19.66 13.87
N ILE A 15 5.17 -19.58 14.08
CA ILE A 15 4.39 -18.38 13.82
C ILE A 15 4.50 -17.44 15.02
N ASP A 16 4.78 -16.17 14.75
CA ASP A 16 4.57 -15.09 15.71
C ASP A 16 3.07 -14.78 15.83
N LEU A 17 2.54 -14.85 17.04
CA LEU A 17 1.12 -14.64 17.36
C LEU A 17 0.88 -13.33 18.11
N GLU A 18 1.91 -12.49 18.26
CA GLU A 18 1.75 -11.16 18.86
C GLU A 18 0.72 -10.32 18.07
N GLU A 19 -0.11 -9.60 18.81
CA GLU A 19 -1.12 -8.74 18.22
C GLU A 19 -0.46 -7.50 17.64
N HIS A 20 -0.49 -7.37 16.31
CA HIS A 20 -0.06 -6.13 15.64
C HIS A 20 -1.14 -5.06 15.79
N SER A 21 -0.89 -4.06 16.64
CA SER A 21 -1.79 -2.90 16.76
C SER A 21 -1.69 -2.05 15.50
N LEU A 22 -2.80 -1.90 14.78
CA LEU A 22 -2.86 -1.03 13.62
C LEU A 22 -2.53 0.41 14.01
N THR A 23 -1.55 0.96 13.32
CA THR A 23 -1.22 2.38 13.35
C THR A 23 -2.32 3.19 12.67
N PHE A 24 -2.37 4.49 12.95
CA PHE A 24 -3.38 5.38 12.36
C PHE A 24 -3.35 5.38 10.83
N TRP A 25 -2.17 5.38 10.21
CA TRP A 25 -2.05 5.40 8.75
C TRP A 25 -2.52 4.09 8.11
N GLU A 26 -2.34 2.94 8.78
CA GLU A 26 -2.84 1.65 8.30
C GLU A 26 -4.38 1.65 8.26
N LEU A 27 -5.02 2.23 9.28
CA LEU A 27 -6.47 2.45 9.29
C LEU A 27 -6.92 3.43 8.18
N GLN A 28 -6.15 4.49 7.91
CA GLN A 28 -6.44 5.42 6.83
C GLN A 28 -6.38 4.73 5.46
N ILE A 29 -5.35 3.90 5.20
CA ILE A 29 -5.22 3.17 3.94
C ILE A 29 -6.36 2.16 3.75
N ASP A 30 -6.75 1.46 4.80
CA ASP A 30 -7.90 0.55 4.76
C ASP A 30 -9.20 1.31 4.39
N ALA A 31 -9.46 2.43 5.06
CA ALA A 31 -10.62 3.27 4.78
C ALA A 31 -10.62 3.84 3.36
N ILE A 32 -9.47 4.34 2.87
CA ILE A 32 -9.32 4.84 1.50
C ILE A 32 -9.63 3.74 0.49
N ARG A 33 -9.11 2.52 0.70
CA ARG A 33 -9.36 1.38 -0.16
C ARG A 33 -10.84 1.00 -0.17
N ALA A 34 -11.51 1.01 0.99
CA ALA A 34 -12.94 0.74 1.09
C ALA A 34 -13.77 1.76 0.29
N VAL A 35 -13.42 3.05 0.36
CA VAL A 35 -14.10 4.11 -0.41
C VAL A 35 -13.86 3.96 -1.92
N ILE A 36 -12.62 3.71 -2.34
CA ILE A 36 -12.28 3.50 -3.76
C ILE A 36 -12.97 2.25 -4.31
N GLY A 37 -13.02 1.18 -3.51
CA GLY A 37 -13.70 -0.07 -3.85
C GLY A 37 -15.21 0.09 -3.98
N SER A 38 -15.86 0.82 -3.06
CA SER A 38 -17.31 1.07 -3.13
C SER A 38 -17.71 1.91 -4.36
N LYS A 39 -16.78 2.72 -4.89
CA LYS A 39 -16.95 3.47 -6.15
C LYS A 39 -16.65 2.64 -7.40
N GLY A 40 -16.24 1.37 -7.26
CA GLY A 40 -15.92 0.49 -8.39
C GLY A 40 -14.63 0.85 -9.14
N ILE A 41 -13.77 1.71 -8.55
CA ILE A 41 -12.55 2.18 -9.21
C ILE A 41 -11.48 1.07 -9.22
N VAL A 42 -11.31 0.39 -8.08
CA VAL A 42 -10.39 -0.74 -7.90
C VAL A 42 -11.13 -1.86 -7.18
N SER A 43 -11.03 -3.09 -7.69
CA SER A 43 -11.56 -4.28 -7.00
C SER A 43 -10.50 -4.95 -6.11
N THR A 44 -10.93 -5.75 -5.15
CA THR A 44 -10.03 -6.58 -4.33
C THR A 44 -9.16 -7.52 -5.17
N HIS A 45 -9.73 -8.10 -6.22
CA HIS A 45 -8.98 -8.99 -7.11
C HIS A 45 -7.94 -8.25 -7.94
N GLU A 46 -8.26 -7.05 -8.39
CA GLU A 46 -7.31 -6.20 -9.13
C GLU A 46 -6.14 -5.81 -8.24
N ASN A 47 -6.42 -5.32 -7.03
CA ASN A 47 -5.39 -4.94 -6.07
C ASN A 47 -4.47 -6.11 -5.69
N ARG A 48 -5.03 -7.30 -5.45
CA ARG A 48 -4.26 -8.52 -5.21
C ARG A 48 -3.34 -8.84 -6.39
N ARG A 49 -3.87 -8.80 -7.61
CA ARG A 49 -3.07 -9.04 -8.83
C ARG A 49 -1.92 -8.04 -8.95
N THR A 50 -2.15 -6.76 -8.67
CA THR A 50 -1.08 -5.73 -8.71
C THR A 50 0.01 -6.03 -7.70
N ILE A 51 -0.32 -6.43 -6.47
CA ILE A 51 0.67 -6.81 -5.45
C ILE A 51 1.49 -8.03 -5.92
N GLU A 52 0.82 -9.03 -6.50
CA GLU A 52 1.49 -10.23 -7.02
C GLU A 52 2.45 -9.92 -8.20
N GLN A 53 2.23 -8.81 -8.93
CA GLN A 53 3.08 -8.36 -10.03
C GLN A 53 4.36 -7.63 -9.58
N PHE A 54 4.46 -7.20 -8.32
CA PHE A 54 5.66 -6.53 -7.81
C PHE A 54 6.88 -7.46 -7.70
N GLY A 55 6.69 -8.78 -7.85
CA GLY A 55 7.77 -9.76 -7.74
C GLY A 55 8.15 -10.04 -6.28
N HIS A 56 9.12 -10.94 -6.08
CA HIS A 56 9.52 -11.37 -4.73
C HIS A 56 10.20 -10.26 -3.94
N GLU A 57 11.03 -9.43 -4.58
CA GLU A 57 11.83 -8.40 -3.90
C GLU A 57 10.97 -7.38 -3.14
N ILE A 58 9.89 -6.90 -3.74
CA ILE A 58 8.98 -5.95 -3.08
C ILE A 58 8.05 -6.67 -2.10
N TYR A 59 7.70 -7.93 -2.37
CA TYR A 59 6.81 -8.69 -1.50
C TYR A 59 7.43 -9.00 -0.13
N ASP A 60 8.75 -9.21 -0.11
CA ASP A 60 9.50 -9.56 1.11
C ASP A 60 10.03 -8.33 1.87
N THR A 61 10.10 -7.16 1.22
CA THR A 61 10.65 -5.93 1.83
C THR A 61 9.58 -4.99 2.39
N LEU A 62 8.37 -5.00 1.84
CA LEU A 62 7.27 -4.15 2.29
C LEU A 62 6.35 -4.89 3.26
N SER A 63 5.94 -4.19 4.32
CA SER A 63 4.86 -4.64 5.21
C SER A 63 3.53 -4.77 4.47
N TYR A 64 2.53 -5.37 5.11
CA TYR A 64 1.22 -5.63 4.52
C TYR A 64 0.55 -4.36 3.96
N TYR A 65 0.45 -3.29 4.76
CA TYR A 65 -0.20 -2.05 4.34
C TYR A 65 0.66 -1.19 3.40
N GLU A 66 1.99 -1.34 3.43
CA GLU A 66 2.87 -0.71 2.44
C GLU A 66 2.65 -1.31 1.05
N ARG A 67 2.51 -2.64 0.94
CA ARG A 67 2.15 -3.30 -0.33
C ARG A 67 0.81 -2.83 -0.87
N TRP A 68 -0.18 -2.67 0.01
CA TRP A 68 -1.50 -2.13 -0.37
C TRP A 68 -1.41 -0.69 -0.89
N THR A 69 -0.64 0.15 -0.21
CA THR A 69 -0.43 1.56 -0.59
C THR A 69 0.25 1.65 -1.95
N ALA A 70 1.34 0.90 -2.15
CA ALA A 70 2.07 0.86 -3.42
C ALA A 70 1.19 0.36 -4.58
N ALA A 71 0.40 -0.70 -4.35
CA ALA A 71 -0.52 -1.22 -5.35
C ALA A 71 -1.61 -0.21 -5.70
N LEU A 72 -2.19 0.45 -4.68
CA LEU A 72 -3.23 1.46 -4.91
C LEU A 72 -2.67 2.66 -5.70
N GLN A 73 -1.49 3.16 -5.35
CA GLN A 73 -0.81 4.22 -6.10
C GLN A 73 -0.64 3.83 -7.57
N ARG A 74 -0.10 2.63 -7.82
CA ARG A 74 0.11 2.12 -9.18
C ARG A 74 -1.20 2.05 -9.97
N GLN A 75 -2.27 1.55 -9.36
CA GLN A 75 -3.57 1.44 -9.99
C GLN A 75 -4.21 2.79 -10.29
N MET A 76 -4.03 3.80 -9.43
CA MET A 76 -4.51 5.17 -9.72
C MET A 76 -3.78 5.77 -10.92
N VAL A 77 -2.47 5.52 -11.04
CA VAL A 77 -1.66 5.99 -12.17
C VAL A 77 -2.03 5.26 -13.45
N ASP A 78 -2.12 3.93 -13.43
CA ASP A 78 -2.44 3.11 -14.61
C ASP A 78 -3.85 3.45 -15.17
N LYS A 79 -4.77 3.89 -14.31
CA LYS A 79 -6.13 4.34 -14.70
C LYS A 79 -6.21 5.82 -15.06
N GLY A 80 -5.12 6.58 -14.96
CA GLY A 80 -5.08 8.02 -15.24
C GLY A 80 -5.88 8.88 -14.25
N ILE A 81 -6.18 8.36 -13.06
CA ILE A 81 -6.88 9.09 -11.99
C ILE A 81 -5.92 10.06 -11.29
N LEU A 82 -4.66 9.64 -11.16
CA LEU A 82 -3.55 10.45 -10.70
C LEU A 82 -2.39 10.29 -11.67
N THR A 83 -1.53 11.29 -11.72
CA THR A 83 -0.22 11.21 -12.40
C THR A 83 0.88 11.00 -11.38
N GLN A 84 2.02 10.44 -11.82
CA GLN A 84 3.20 10.33 -10.95
C GLN A 84 3.67 11.70 -10.47
N ASP A 85 3.61 12.72 -11.34
CA ASP A 85 3.99 14.10 -11.01
C ASP A 85 3.11 14.71 -9.91
N GLU A 86 1.80 14.44 -9.90
CA GLU A 86 0.90 14.90 -8.84
C GLU A 86 1.24 14.28 -7.49
N ILE A 87 1.54 12.97 -7.49
CA ILE A 87 1.95 12.24 -6.29
C ILE A 87 3.28 12.79 -5.78
N ASP A 88 4.29 12.92 -6.64
CA ASP A 88 5.62 13.38 -6.28
C ASP A 88 5.60 14.82 -5.75
N LYS A 89 4.82 15.69 -6.39
CA LYS A 89 4.60 17.06 -5.94
C LYS A 89 3.95 17.10 -4.56
N LYS A 90 2.95 16.26 -4.31
CA LYS A 90 2.27 16.20 -3.01
C LYS A 90 3.21 15.67 -1.92
N VAL A 91 3.98 14.62 -2.22
CA VAL A 91 4.98 14.07 -1.29
C VAL A 91 6.04 15.12 -0.95
N ALA A 92 6.54 15.88 -1.93
CA ALA A 92 7.49 16.96 -1.70
C ALA A 92 6.91 18.03 -0.77
N GLN A 93 5.67 18.46 -1.01
CA GLN A 93 4.98 19.43 -0.14
C GLN A 93 4.83 18.92 1.29
N LEU A 94 4.46 17.66 1.48
CA LEU A 94 4.32 17.05 2.81
C LEU A 94 5.66 16.94 3.53
N ARG A 95 6.74 16.60 2.82
CA ARG A 95 8.09 16.57 3.38
C ARG A 95 8.55 17.95 3.85
N THR A 96 8.34 18.98 3.03
CA THR A 96 8.64 20.36 3.41
C THR A 96 7.84 20.77 4.64
N ARG A 97 6.53 20.50 4.66
CA ARG A 97 5.69 20.81 5.82
C ARG A 97 6.19 20.12 7.08
N PHE A 98 6.48 18.82 7.01
CA PHE A 98 6.97 18.06 8.15
C PHE A 98 8.29 18.63 8.68
N GLN A 99 9.18 19.10 7.81
CA GLN A 99 10.43 19.76 8.21
C GLN A 99 10.19 21.11 8.91
N GLU A 100 9.13 21.83 8.54
CA GLU A 100 8.79 23.15 9.09
C GLU A 100 7.97 23.08 10.38
N THR A 101 6.99 22.17 10.44
CA THR A 101 5.98 22.13 11.52
C THR A 101 6.06 20.88 12.39
N GLY A 102 6.80 19.85 11.98
CA GLY A 102 6.77 18.53 12.62
C GLY A 102 5.48 17.75 12.39
N ASP A 103 4.60 18.24 11.50
CA ASP A 103 3.27 17.68 11.25
C ASP A 103 3.03 17.42 9.75
N LEU A 104 2.46 16.26 9.44
CA LEU A 104 2.10 15.86 8.08
C LEU A 104 0.65 16.22 7.73
N GLU A 105 -0.28 16.18 8.69
CA GLU A 105 -1.71 16.29 8.41
C GLU A 105 -2.16 17.74 8.25
N GLY A 106 -1.45 18.68 8.87
CA GLY A 106 -1.80 20.09 8.90
C GLY A 106 -2.93 20.31 9.90
N SER A 107 -2.61 21.00 10.99
CA SER A 107 -3.57 21.47 11.98
C SER A 107 -4.70 22.32 11.38
#